data_AF-A0A9K3JMJ9-F1
#
_entry.id   AF-A0A9K3JMJ9-F1
#
_cell.length_a   1.000
_cell.length_b   1.000
_cell.length_c   1.000
_cell.angle_alpha   90.00
_cell.angle_beta   90.00
_cell.angle_gamma   90.00
#
_symmetry.space_group_name_H-M   'P 1'
#
loop_
_entity.id
_entity.type
_entity.pdbx_description
1 polymer ?
#
loop_
_entity_poly.entity_id
_entity_poly.type
_entity_poly.pdbx_seq_one_letter_code
_entity_poly.pdbx_strand_id
1 'polypeptide(L)'
;MMGLSERQKEAIIQMGFGGLIGFCVNGVPEKLAYHVVDNFDAHSMTLNLGNSGLLVDGGVISKLLGIRDSGSNFADVEEARMLHPSLEEWRARFPPSSYIAPSLISAAIQDDKYEDMAQFCTDFALLFLTTMASSQQNGYIKDRVLKRLTTETRYEDFNWCAFIVDCLRKCKKKWRPLDPKCCWAGPLTILTTARGSHHATLVMGSEPFIIGRRSF
;
A
#
# COMPACT_ATOMS: atom_id res chain seq x y z
N MET A 1 15.65 -4.89 -0.58
CA MET A 1 15.50 -3.73 0.31
C MET A 1 16.66 -3.75 1.30
N MET A 2 17.74 -3.04 1.00
CA MET A 2 18.74 -2.62 2.00
C MET A 2 18.29 -1.24 2.50
N GLY A 3 18.31 -0.86 3.77
CA GLY A 3 18.23 -1.58 5.05
C GLY A 3 17.74 -0.51 6.03
N LEU A 4 16.47 -0.58 6.44
CA LEU A 4 15.89 0.42 7.36
C LEU A 4 16.71 0.43 8.65
N SER A 5 16.98 1.62 9.20
CA SER A 5 17.64 1.73 10.50
C SER A 5 16.72 1.25 11.63
N GLU A 6 17.26 0.95 12.80
CA GLU A 6 16.45 0.45 13.93
C GLU A 6 15.38 1.47 14.35
N ARG A 7 15.70 2.77 14.39
CA ARG A 7 14.72 3.83 14.67
C ARG A 7 13.59 3.89 13.64
N GLN A 8 13.90 3.65 12.37
CA GLN A 8 12.91 3.60 11.29
C GLN A 8 12.00 2.38 11.43
N LYS A 9 12.56 1.22 11.76
CA LYS A 9 11.78 0.00 12.05
C LYS A 9 10.86 0.20 13.24
N GLU A 10 11.36 0.80 14.31
CA GLU A 10 10.58 1.07 15.52
C GLU A 10 9.42 2.03 15.25
N ALA A 11 9.66 3.10 14.48
CA ALA A 11 8.61 4.00 14.00
C ALA A 11 7.55 3.28 13.14
N ILE A 12 7.96 2.41 12.21
CA ILE A 12 7.03 1.61 11.40
C ILE A 12 6.16 0.70 12.28
N ILE A 13 6.74 0.10 13.32
CA ILE A 13 5.98 -0.72 14.29
C ILE A 13 4.97 0.14 15.04
N GLN A 14 5.38 1.31 15.54
CA GLN A 14 4.51 2.23 16.28
C GLN A 14 3.34 2.75 15.43
N MET A 15 3.56 2.99 14.13
CA MET A 15 2.51 3.36 13.17
C MET A 15 1.49 2.23 12.89
N GLY A 16 1.72 1.01 13.39
CA GLY A 16 0.88 -0.16 13.12
C GLY A 16 1.22 -0.91 11.82
N PHE A 17 2.38 -0.62 11.22
CA PHE A 17 2.85 -1.21 9.96
C PHE A 17 3.97 -2.24 10.16
N GLY A 18 4.20 -2.70 11.39
CA GLY A 18 5.29 -3.63 11.71
C GLY A 18 5.31 -4.92 10.87
N GLY A 19 4.14 -5.41 10.44
CA GLY A 19 4.04 -6.58 9.54
C GLY A 19 4.65 -6.39 8.16
N LEU A 20 4.86 -5.13 7.72
CA LEU A 20 5.53 -4.81 6.46
C LEU A 20 7.06 -4.91 6.58
N ILE A 21 7.62 -4.99 7.79
CA ILE A 21 9.05 -5.14 7.98
C ILE A 21 9.47 -6.53 7.49
N GLY A 22 10.31 -6.55 6.46
CA GLY A 22 10.72 -7.78 5.79
C GLY A 22 9.72 -8.29 4.74
N PHE A 23 8.58 -7.62 4.55
CA PHE A 23 7.67 -7.91 3.45
C PHE A 23 8.37 -7.55 2.13
N CYS A 24 8.57 -8.57 1.29
CA CYS A 24 9.25 -8.43 0.01
C CYS A 24 8.37 -8.97 -1.11
N VAL A 25 8.15 -8.14 -2.12
CA VAL A 25 7.45 -8.52 -3.35
C VAL A 25 8.45 -8.35 -4.47
N ASN A 26 8.86 -9.47 -5.08
CA ASN A 26 9.61 -9.43 -6.31
C ASN A 26 8.68 -8.93 -7.42
N GLY A 27 9.23 -8.20 -8.40
CA GLY A 27 8.45 -7.58 -9.47
C GLY A 27 7.38 -8.52 -10.03
N VAL A 28 6.15 -8.02 -10.14
CA VAL A 28 5.02 -8.80 -10.66
C VAL A 28 5.12 -8.86 -12.19
N PRO A 29 5.17 -10.05 -12.81
CA PRO A 29 5.12 -10.16 -14.26
C PRO A 29 3.83 -9.54 -14.83
N GLU A 30 3.95 -8.74 -15.87
CA GLU A 30 2.82 -7.98 -16.44
C GLU A 30 1.63 -8.87 -16.82
N LYS A 31 1.86 -9.99 -17.50
CA LYS A 31 0.77 -10.93 -17.87
C LYS A 31 0.03 -11.48 -16.66
N LEU A 32 0.75 -11.75 -15.57
CA LEU A 32 0.14 -12.19 -14.32
C LEU A 32 -0.72 -11.06 -13.73
N ALA A 33 -0.21 -9.83 -13.77
CA ALA A 33 -0.93 -8.66 -13.29
C ALA A 33 -2.27 -8.46 -14.02
N TYR A 34 -2.26 -8.46 -15.36
CA TYR A 34 -3.48 -8.37 -16.16
C TYR A 34 -4.46 -9.50 -15.83
N HIS A 35 -3.96 -10.74 -15.75
CA HIS A 35 -4.81 -11.90 -15.47
C HIS A 35 -5.50 -11.79 -14.10
N VAL A 36 -4.79 -11.44 -13.03
CA VAL A 36 -5.42 -11.32 -11.70
C VAL A 36 -6.40 -10.16 -11.62
N VAL A 37 -6.10 -9.04 -12.29
CA VAL A 37 -6.99 -7.89 -12.33
C VAL A 37 -8.29 -8.23 -13.07
N ASP A 38 -8.22 -8.89 -14.23
CA ASP A 38 -9.41 -9.28 -15.00
C ASP A 38 -10.31 -10.24 -14.24
N ASN A 39 -9.72 -11.18 -13.52
CA ASN A 39 -10.44 -12.19 -12.75
C ASN A 39 -10.90 -11.72 -11.36
N PHE A 40 -10.61 -10.47 -10.97
CA PHE A 40 -11.11 -9.88 -9.74
C PHE A 40 -12.46 -9.21 -9.94
N ASP A 41 -13.47 -9.59 -9.14
CA ASP A 41 -14.78 -8.99 -9.09
C ASP A 41 -14.89 -8.01 -7.91
N ALA A 42 -15.13 -6.73 -8.19
CA ALA A 42 -15.23 -5.68 -7.18
C ALA A 42 -16.60 -5.57 -6.49
N HIS A 43 -17.63 -6.25 -7.00
CA HIS A 43 -18.92 -6.32 -6.31
C HIS A 43 -18.87 -7.38 -5.20
N SER A 44 -18.44 -8.59 -5.54
CA SER A 44 -18.30 -9.70 -4.60
C SER A 44 -16.97 -9.69 -3.83
N MET A 45 -16.04 -8.79 -4.18
CA MET A 45 -14.66 -8.78 -3.67
C MET A 45 -13.93 -10.11 -3.86
N THR A 46 -14.30 -10.90 -4.86
CA THR A 46 -13.77 -12.25 -5.07
C THR A 46 -12.78 -12.27 -6.22
N LEU A 47 -11.61 -12.86 -5.98
CA LEU A 47 -10.63 -13.19 -7.01
C LEU A 47 -10.91 -14.60 -7.54
N ASN A 48 -11.28 -14.70 -8.82
CA ASN A 48 -11.51 -15.98 -9.47
C ASN A 48 -10.17 -16.65 -9.82
N LEU A 49 -9.98 -17.89 -9.34
CA LEU A 49 -8.80 -18.72 -9.54
C LEU A 49 -9.11 -19.93 -10.44
N GLY A 50 -10.17 -19.86 -11.24
CA GLY A 50 -10.68 -20.94 -12.08
C GLY A 50 -11.71 -21.78 -11.33
N ASN A 51 -11.23 -22.76 -10.57
CA ASN A 51 -12.11 -23.73 -9.87
C ASN A 51 -12.51 -23.28 -8.46
N SER A 52 -12.01 -22.12 -8.00
CA SER A 52 -12.29 -21.57 -6.68
C SER A 52 -12.28 -20.04 -6.74
N GLY A 53 -13.00 -19.42 -5.80
CA GLY A 53 -12.97 -17.99 -5.57
C GLY A 53 -12.30 -17.70 -4.23
N LEU A 54 -11.41 -16.71 -4.21
CA LEU A 54 -10.81 -16.19 -2.98
C LEU A 54 -11.48 -14.85 -2.62
N LEU A 55 -12.15 -14.80 -1.48
CA LEU A 55 -12.65 -13.54 -0.94
C LEU A 55 -11.45 -12.65 -0.52
N VAL A 56 -11.38 -11.44 -1.07
CA VAL A 56 -10.35 -10.44 -0.76
C VAL A 56 -10.96 -9.40 0.18
N ASP A 57 -11.04 -9.76 1.45
CA ASP A 57 -11.55 -8.90 2.52
C ASP A 57 -10.43 -8.32 3.40
N GLY A 58 -10.82 -7.53 4.40
CA GLY A 58 -9.88 -6.92 5.35
C GLY A 58 -9.07 -7.95 6.13
N GLY A 59 -9.67 -9.09 6.48
CA GLY A 59 -9.01 -10.17 7.21
C GLY A 59 -7.91 -10.85 6.39
N VAL A 60 -8.13 -11.08 5.09
CA VAL A 60 -7.10 -11.58 4.18
C VAL A 60 -5.97 -10.57 4.03
N ILE A 61 -6.28 -9.29 3.85
CA ILE A 61 -5.28 -8.22 3.74
C ILE A 61 -4.46 -8.10 5.03
N SER A 62 -5.12 -8.16 6.19
CA SER A 62 -4.47 -8.13 7.50
C SER A 62 -3.49 -9.29 7.67
N LYS A 63 -3.89 -10.51 7.30
CA LYS A 63 -3.00 -11.69 7.33
C LYS A 63 -1.82 -11.56 6.37
N LEU A 64 -2.03 -10.97 5.19
CA LEU A 64 -0.98 -10.81 4.18
C LEU A 64 0.05 -9.75 4.56
N LEU A 65 -0.40 -8.62 5.10
CA LEU A 65 0.46 -7.47 5.38
C LEU A 65 0.89 -7.37 6.85
N GLY A 66 0.24 -8.12 7.75
CA GLY A 66 0.43 -8.02 9.19
C GLY A 66 0.05 -6.65 9.75
N ILE A 67 -1.00 -6.02 9.19
CA ILE A 67 -1.53 -4.71 9.61
C ILE A 67 -2.92 -4.87 10.23
N ARG A 68 -3.31 -3.91 11.06
CA ARG A 68 -4.59 -3.88 11.76
C ARG A 68 -5.78 -3.79 10.79
N ASP A 69 -6.84 -4.57 11.04
CA ASP A 69 -8.16 -4.49 10.39
C ASP A 69 -9.24 -3.96 11.36
N SER A 70 -8.92 -2.88 12.06
CA SER A 70 -9.84 -2.21 12.98
C SER A 70 -9.49 -0.73 13.10
N GLY A 71 -10.41 0.07 13.63
CA GLY A 71 -10.26 1.53 13.72
C GLY A 71 -11.07 2.28 12.67
N SER A 72 -10.78 3.57 12.51
CA SER A 72 -11.50 4.45 11.58
C SER A 72 -11.02 4.26 10.15
N ASN A 73 -11.88 4.39 9.14
CA ASN A 73 -11.45 4.26 7.76
C ASN A 73 -10.77 5.55 7.28
N PHE A 74 -9.55 5.44 6.77
CA PHE A 74 -8.80 6.58 6.23
C PHE A 74 -9.53 7.27 5.04
N ALA A 75 -10.40 6.53 4.32
CA ALA A 75 -11.25 7.11 3.28
C ALA A 75 -12.24 8.16 3.81
N ASP A 76 -12.60 8.09 5.09
CA ASP A 76 -13.59 8.96 5.72
C ASP A 76 -12.97 10.23 6.32
N VAL A 77 -11.63 10.30 6.41
CA VAL A 77 -10.92 11.51 6.83
C VAL A 77 -11.20 12.63 5.84
N GLU A 78 -11.66 13.79 6.33
CA GLU A 78 -11.97 14.92 5.46
C GLU A 78 -10.72 15.41 4.71
N GLU A 79 -10.85 15.63 3.41
CA GLU A 79 -9.78 16.22 2.61
C GLU A 79 -9.80 17.74 2.83
N ALA A 80 -8.78 18.27 3.49
CA ALA A 80 -8.65 19.71 3.70
C ALA A 80 -8.49 20.44 2.36
N ARG A 81 -8.89 21.72 2.30
CA ARG A 81 -8.75 22.54 1.10
C ARG A 81 -7.28 22.77 0.73
N MET A 82 -6.47 23.07 1.75
CA MET A 82 -5.04 23.38 1.65
C MET A 82 -4.23 22.32 2.41
N LEU A 83 -2.94 22.22 2.11
CA LEU A 83 -2.02 21.41 2.90
C LEU A 83 -1.99 21.95 4.34
N HIS A 84 -1.93 21.06 5.33
CA HIS A 84 -1.83 21.48 6.72
C HIS A 84 -0.48 22.19 6.96
N PRO A 85 -0.43 23.30 7.73
CA PRO A 85 0.81 24.05 7.97
C PRO A 85 1.97 23.19 8.47
N SER A 86 1.66 22.18 9.30
CA SER A 86 2.67 21.26 9.83
C SER A 86 3.39 20.42 8.76
N LEU A 87 2.81 20.26 7.57
CA LEU A 87 3.42 19.51 6.46
C LEU A 87 4.07 20.42 5.41
N GLU A 88 4.03 21.75 5.58
CA GLU A 88 4.66 22.68 4.64
C GLU A 88 6.19 22.50 4.61
N GLU A 89 6.82 22.38 5.78
CA GLU A 89 8.26 22.11 5.89
C GLU A 89 8.63 20.78 5.25
N TRP A 90 7.85 19.72 5.54
CA TRP A 90 8.03 18.42 4.93
C TRP A 90 7.94 18.51 3.39
N ARG A 91 6.96 19.26 2.89
CA ARG A 91 6.73 19.43 1.46
C ARG A 91 7.86 20.24 0.81
N ALA A 92 8.40 21.25 1.48
CA ALA A 92 9.48 22.09 0.96
C ALA A 92 10.77 21.32 0.62
N ARG A 93 10.96 20.11 1.16
CA ARG A 93 12.11 19.23 0.85
C ARG A 93 12.11 18.70 -0.58
N PHE A 94 10.95 18.72 -1.26
CA PHE A 94 10.79 18.20 -2.62
C PHE A 94 10.57 19.33 -3.64
N PRO A 95 10.87 19.12 -4.93
CA PRO A 95 10.69 20.13 -5.96
C PRO A 95 9.30 20.81 -5.93
N PRO A 96 9.19 22.10 -6.27
CA PRO A 96 7.94 22.86 -6.20
C PRO A 96 6.99 22.51 -7.37
N SER A 97 6.56 21.26 -7.45
CA SER A 97 5.62 20.74 -8.45
C SER A 97 4.49 19.95 -7.78
N SER A 98 3.35 19.74 -8.44
CA SER A 98 2.29 18.90 -7.87
C SER A 98 2.65 17.40 -7.79
N TYR A 99 3.85 17.01 -8.23
CA TYR A 99 4.25 15.62 -8.43
C TYR A 99 5.54 15.32 -7.67
N ILE A 100 5.45 14.40 -6.71
CA ILE A 100 6.62 13.86 -6.02
C ILE A 100 6.90 12.47 -6.61
N ALA A 101 8.13 12.28 -7.09
CA ALA A 101 8.56 10.97 -7.59
C ALA A 101 8.80 10.03 -6.39
N PRO A 102 8.25 8.79 -6.39
CA PRO A 102 8.49 7.83 -5.30
C PRO A 102 9.97 7.55 -5.03
N SER A 103 10.83 7.66 -6.06
CA SER A 103 12.28 7.51 -5.93
C SER A 103 12.92 8.55 -5.03
N LEU A 104 12.40 9.79 -4.98
CA LEU A 104 12.90 10.83 -4.09
C LEU A 104 12.62 10.48 -2.62
N ILE A 105 11.42 9.99 -2.33
CA ILE A 105 11.06 9.55 -0.97
C ILE A 105 11.87 8.31 -0.58
N SER A 106 12.00 7.34 -1.49
CA SER A 106 12.82 6.16 -1.25
C SER A 106 14.27 6.51 -0.96
N ALA A 107 14.84 7.51 -1.65
CA ALA A 107 16.19 7.99 -1.39
C ALA A 107 16.30 8.66 -0.02
N ALA A 108 15.33 9.49 0.37
CA ALA A 108 15.29 10.12 1.69
C ALA A 108 15.24 9.10 2.83
N ILE A 109 14.41 8.05 2.68
CA ILE A 109 14.34 6.94 3.66
C ILE A 109 15.69 6.21 3.77
N GLN A 110 16.36 5.96 2.64
CA GLN A 110 17.66 5.27 2.63
C GLN A 110 18.80 6.10 3.23
N ASP A 111 18.77 7.42 3.03
CA ASP A 111 19.79 8.33 3.57
C ASP A 111 19.64 8.53 5.09
N ASP A 112 18.44 8.31 5.63
CA ASP A 112 18.10 8.38 7.06
C ASP A 112 18.65 9.64 7.78
N LYS A 113 18.56 10.81 7.15
CA LYS A 113 18.97 12.10 7.74
C LYS A 113 17.84 12.83 8.46
N TYR A 114 16.84 12.10 8.94
CA TYR A 114 15.72 12.69 9.66
C TYR A 114 16.16 13.19 11.03
N GLU A 115 15.95 14.48 11.28
CA GLU A 115 16.01 15.09 12.61
C GLU A 115 14.74 14.78 13.40
N ASP A 116 13.58 14.88 12.74
CA ASP A 116 12.26 14.55 13.26
C ASP A 116 11.70 13.29 12.57
N MET A 117 11.37 12.27 13.37
CA MET A 117 10.78 11.02 12.88
C MET A 117 9.38 11.20 12.30
N ALA A 118 8.66 12.28 12.60
CA ALA A 118 7.36 12.57 11.96
C ALA A 118 7.49 12.74 10.44
N GLN A 119 8.63 13.27 9.97
CA GLN A 119 8.91 13.37 8.53
C GLN A 119 9.12 11.99 7.90
N PHE A 120 9.85 11.10 8.60
CA PHE A 120 10.01 9.71 8.18
C PHE A 120 8.66 8.99 8.13
N CYS A 121 7.81 9.13 9.15
CA CYS A 121 6.49 8.52 9.19
C CYS A 121 5.62 8.98 8.00
N THR A 122 5.70 10.27 7.65
CA THR A 122 5.00 10.84 6.49
C THR A 122 5.53 10.26 5.17
N ASP A 123 6.85 10.17 5.01
CA ASP A 123 7.50 9.58 3.84
C ASP A 123 7.11 8.10 3.66
N PHE A 124 7.19 7.32 4.73
CA PHE A 124 6.77 5.92 4.73
C PHE A 124 5.28 5.78 4.37
N ALA A 125 4.41 6.56 5.02
CA ALA A 125 2.98 6.51 4.76
C ALA A 125 2.65 6.82 3.29
N LEU A 126 3.30 7.80 2.67
CA LEU A 126 3.09 8.11 1.27
C LEU A 126 3.55 6.99 0.33
N LEU A 127 4.70 6.38 0.60
CA LEU A 127 5.15 5.21 -0.18
C LEU A 127 4.18 4.04 -0.02
N PHE A 128 3.70 3.80 1.20
CA PHE A 128 2.68 2.79 1.47
C PHE A 128 1.40 3.08 0.68
N LEU A 129 0.85 4.29 0.78
CA LEU A 129 -0.38 4.69 0.10
C LEU A 129 -0.26 4.61 -1.43
N THR A 130 0.89 4.99 -1.98
CA THR A 130 1.11 4.94 -3.43
C THR A 130 1.28 3.53 -3.97
N THR A 131 1.80 2.62 -3.14
CA THR A 131 2.01 1.21 -3.50
C THR A 131 0.79 0.34 -3.24
N MET A 132 0.07 0.59 -2.13
CA MET A 132 -0.96 -0.30 -1.58
C MET A 132 -2.38 0.27 -1.64
N ALA A 133 -2.60 1.49 -2.12
CA ALA A 133 -3.93 2.08 -2.25
C ALA A 133 -4.28 2.39 -3.70
N SER A 134 -3.80 3.52 -4.24
CA SER A 134 -3.92 3.78 -5.67
C SER A 134 -2.84 4.71 -6.18
N SER A 135 -2.14 4.29 -7.22
CA SER A 135 -1.21 5.16 -7.92
C SER A 135 -1.96 6.13 -8.84
N GLN A 136 -1.30 7.19 -9.27
CA GLN A 136 -1.68 7.85 -10.51
C GLN A 136 -1.18 7.00 -11.68
N GLN A 137 -1.86 7.04 -12.82
CA GLN A 137 -1.42 6.32 -14.03
C GLN A 137 -0.03 6.79 -14.52
N ASN A 138 0.43 7.96 -14.07
CA ASN A 138 1.75 8.50 -14.37
C ASN A 138 2.83 8.13 -13.32
N GLY A 139 2.53 7.32 -12.30
CA GLY A 139 3.49 6.84 -11.31
C GLY A 139 3.88 7.84 -10.22
N TYR A 140 3.34 9.06 -10.23
CA TYR A 140 3.62 10.08 -9.21
C TYR A 140 2.66 10.02 -8.03
N ILE A 141 3.12 10.56 -6.89
CA ILE A 141 2.35 10.62 -5.65
C ILE A 141 1.19 11.62 -5.77
N LYS A 142 0.02 11.23 -5.23
CA LYS A 142 -1.16 12.10 -5.16
C LYS A 142 -1.00 13.07 -4.00
N ASP A 143 -0.69 14.33 -4.28
CA ASP A 143 -0.65 15.39 -3.27
C ASP A 143 -1.96 15.51 -2.46
N ARG A 144 -3.10 15.14 -3.04
CA ARG A 144 -4.40 15.12 -2.34
C ARG A 144 -4.42 14.25 -1.08
N VAL A 145 -3.62 13.18 -1.02
CA VAL A 145 -3.61 12.33 0.17
C VAL A 145 -2.94 13.03 1.35
N LEU A 146 -1.99 13.93 1.08
CA LEU A 146 -1.36 14.78 2.11
C LEU A 146 -2.36 15.73 2.76
N LYS A 147 -3.41 16.13 2.04
CA LYS A 147 -4.47 16.99 2.57
C LYS A 147 -5.37 16.31 3.61
N ARG A 148 -5.17 15.01 3.85
CA ARG A 148 -5.82 14.23 4.92
C ARG A 148 -4.87 13.96 6.09
N LEU A 149 -3.62 14.40 5.99
CA LEU A 149 -2.55 14.10 6.93
C LEU A 149 -2.07 15.37 7.61
N THR A 150 -1.52 15.20 8.81
CA THR A 150 -0.75 16.17 9.59
C THR A 150 0.49 15.48 10.17
N THR A 151 1.40 16.24 10.78
CA THR A 151 2.56 15.63 11.50
C THR A 151 2.13 14.84 12.74
N GLU A 152 0.95 15.14 13.28
CA GLU A 152 0.35 14.48 14.44
C GLU A 152 -0.55 13.30 14.06
N THR A 153 -0.53 12.88 12.79
CA THR A 153 -1.36 11.76 12.33
C THR A 153 -1.04 10.48 13.10
N ARG A 154 -2.05 9.95 13.79
CA ARG A 154 -1.99 8.66 14.48
C ARG A 154 -2.33 7.53 13.54
N TYR A 155 -1.33 7.11 12.75
CA TYR A 155 -1.50 6.10 11.70
C TYR A 155 -2.08 4.77 12.21
N GLU A 156 -1.79 4.42 13.46
CA GLU A 156 -2.23 3.20 14.13
C GLU A 156 -3.73 3.15 14.42
N ASP A 157 -4.42 4.31 14.41
CA ASP A 157 -5.86 4.42 14.68
C ASP A 157 -6.72 4.09 13.44
N PHE A 158 -6.11 3.94 12.26
CA PHE A 158 -6.83 3.67 11.02
C PHE A 158 -6.96 2.19 10.69
N ASN A 159 -8.13 1.82 10.17
CA ASN A 159 -8.34 0.55 9.49
C ASN A 159 -7.79 0.65 8.06
N TRP A 160 -6.51 0.35 7.90
CA TRP A 160 -5.84 0.32 6.60
C TRP A 160 -6.36 -0.79 5.69
N CYS A 161 -6.80 -1.92 6.26
CA CYS A 161 -7.37 -3.02 5.50
C CYS A 161 -8.66 -2.61 4.78
N ALA A 162 -9.59 -1.95 5.49
CA ALA A 162 -10.81 -1.38 4.91
C ALA A 162 -10.49 -0.34 3.82
N PHE A 163 -9.50 0.53 4.07
CA PHE A 163 -9.07 1.51 3.08
C PHE A 163 -8.53 0.87 1.78
N ILE A 164 -7.75 -0.21 1.89
CA ILE A 164 -7.24 -0.96 0.73
C ILE A 164 -8.38 -1.63 -0.03
N VAL A 165 -9.37 -2.21 0.67
CA VAL A 165 -10.58 -2.78 0.07
C VAL A 165 -11.34 -1.74 -0.74
N ASP A 166 -11.53 -0.53 -0.19
CA ASP A 166 -12.17 0.57 -0.90
C ASP A 166 -11.39 0.98 -2.16
N CYS A 167 -10.06 0.97 -2.06
CA CYS A 167 -9.21 1.28 -3.19
C CYS A 167 -9.30 0.23 -4.31
N LEU A 168 -9.30 -1.07 -3.98
CA LEU A 168 -9.52 -2.15 -4.94
C LEU A 168 -10.84 -1.96 -5.68
N ARG A 169 -11.92 -1.68 -4.95
CA ARG A 169 -13.25 -1.44 -5.52
C ARG A 169 -13.26 -0.22 -6.45
N LYS A 170 -12.68 0.90 -6.00
CA LYS A 170 -12.61 2.14 -6.79
C LYS A 170 -11.74 1.97 -8.05
N CYS A 171 -10.65 1.22 -7.98
CA CYS A 171 -9.74 1.00 -9.11
C CYS A 171 -10.36 0.05 -10.15
N LYS A 172 -10.99 -1.04 -9.73
CA LYS A 172 -11.66 -1.96 -10.66
C LYS A 172 -12.82 -1.31 -11.42
N LYS A 173 -13.57 -0.39 -10.81
CA LYS A 173 -14.59 0.40 -11.53
C LYS A 173 -14.04 1.24 -12.68
N LYS A 174 -12.75 1.62 -12.63
CA LYS A 174 -12.07 2.39 -13.67
C LYS A 174 -11.32 1.51 -14.68
N TRP A 175 -11.19 0.22 -14.38
CA TRP A 175 -10.45 -0.73 -15.21
C TRP A 175 -11.18 -1.02 -16.51
N ARG A 176 -10.48 -0.84 -17.63
CA ARG A 176 -10.98 -1.10 -18.98
C ARG A 176 -9.95 -1.97 -19.71
N PRO A 177 -10.08 -3.31 -19.69
CA PRO A 177 -9.06 -4.21 -20.20
C PRO A 177 -8.85 -4.11 -21.72
N LEU A 178 -9.84 -3.61 -22.45
CA LEU A 178 -9.77 -3.41 -23.90
C LEU A 178 -9.18 -2.05 -24.30
N ASP A 179 -8.95 -1.15 -23.34
CA ASP A 179 -8.37 0.16 -23.58
C ASP A 179 -6.84 0.09 -23.34
N PRO A 180 -5.99 0.10 -24.37
CA PRO A 180 -4.55 -0.04 -24.22
C PRO A 180 -3.90 1.15 -23.49
N LYS A 181 -4.62 2.26 -23.29
CA LYS A 181 -4.18 3.40 -22.47
C LYS A 181 -4.59 3.26 -21.00
N CYS A 182 -5.42 2.27 -20.66
CA CYS A 182 -5.89 2.03 -19.31
C CYS A 182 -4.88 1.17 -18.54
N CYS A 183 -4.02 1.83 -17.76
CA CYS A 183 -3.17 1.13 -16.80
C CYS A 183 -3.92 0.83 -15.49
N TRP A 184 -3.65 -0.34 -14.90
CA TRP A 184 -4.15 -0.68 -13.57
C TRP A 184 -3.48 0.22 -12.54
N ALA A 185 -4.28 0.90 -11.73
CA ALA A 185 -3.82 1.89 -10.75
C ALA A 185 -4.09 1.48 -9.29
N GLY A 186 -4.54 0.25 -9.05
CA GLY A 186 -4.92 -0.23 -7.72
C GLY A 186 -3.85 -1.12 -7.06
N PRO A 187 -4.14 -1.67 -5.88
CA PRO A 187 -3.22 -2.47 -5.06
C PRO A 187 -2.90 -3.84 -5.69
N LEU A 188 -2.10 -3.85 -6.77
CA LEU A 188 -1.80 -5.07 -7.52
C LEU A 188 -1.12 -6.12 -6.64
N THR A 189 -0.23 -5.67 -5.75
CA THR A 189 0.47 -6.48 -4.77
C THR A 189 -0.49 -7.39 -4.02
N ILE A 190 -1.63 -6.87 -3.56
CA ILE A 190 -2.63 -7.62 -2.78
C ILE A 190 -3.23 -8.77 -3.60
N LEU A 191 -3.67 -8.49 -4.83
CA LEU A 191 -4.28 -9.51 -5.69
C LEU A 191 -3.27 -10.62 -6.03
N THR A 192 -2.02 -10.25 -6.25
CA THR A 192 -0.95 -11.20 -6.61
C THR A 192 -0.48 -12.04 -5.43
N THR A 193 -0.30 -11.45 -4.24
CA THR A 193 0.14 -12.17 -3.04
C THR A 193 -0.97 -13.04 -2.49
N ALA A 194 -2.23 -12.57 -2.50
CA ALA A 194 -3.39 -13.37 -2.10
C ALA A 194 -3.51 -14.66 -2.93
N ARG A 195 -3.36 -14.55 -4.27
CA ARG A 195 -3.33 -15.72 -5.16
C ARG A 195 -2.16 -16.66 -4.85
N GLY A 196 -0.96 -16.11 -4.65
CA GLY A 196 0.23 -16.89 -4.31
C GLY A 196 0.07 -17.67 -3.00
N SER A 197 -0.40 -17.00 -1.94
CA SER A 197 -0.68 -17.63 -0.65
C SER A 197 -1.73 -18.73 -0.76
N HIS A 198 -2.84 -18.49 -1.48
CA HIS A 198 -3.89 -19.50 -1.65
C HIS A 198 -3.39 -20.73 -2.42
N HIS A 199 -2.61 -20.53 -3.50
CA HIS A 199 -1.99 -21.64 -4.23
C HIS A 199 -1.02 -22.44 -3.34
N ALA A 200 -0.22 -21.77 -2.51
CA ALA A 200 0.65 -22.44 -1.55
C ALA A 200 -0.16 -23.24 -0.51
N THR A 201 -1.25 -22.69 0.04
CA THR A 201 -2.11 -23.39 1.00
C THR A 201 -2.78 -24.63 0.39
N LEU A 202 -3.23 -24.57 -0.87
CA LEU A 202 -3.81 -25.72 -1.57
C LEU A 202 -2.79 -26.82 -1.89
N VAL A 203 -1.54 -26.45 -2.21
CA VAL A 203 -0.48 -27.41 -2.56
C VAL A 203 0.18 -28.01 -1.32
N MET A 204 0.32 -27.25 -0.24
CA MET A 204 1.13 -27.63 0.93
C MET A 204 0.31 -28.15 2.11
N GLY A 205 -1.01 -28.03 2.12
CA GLY A 205 -1.86 -28.56 3.21
C GLY A 205 -1.56 -27.93 4.57
N SER A 206 -2.23 -26.82 4.89
CA SER A 206 -2.34 -26.28 6.26
C SER A 206 -1.03 -26.04 7.05
N GLU A 207 -0.01 -25.46 6.43
CA GLU A 207 1.03 -24.73 7.17
C GLU A 207 1.04 -23.25 6.76
N PRO A 208 1.21 -22.31 7.72
CA PRO A 208 1.24 -20.89 7.42
C PRO A 208 2.50 -20.55 6.61
N PHE A 209 2.30 -20.27 5.32
CA PHE A 209 3.37 -19.81 4.44
C PHE A 209 3.71 -18.35 4.79
N ILE A 210 4.77 -18.16 5.58
CA ILE A 210 5.43 -16.86 5.75
C ILE A 210 6.05 -16.50 4.40
N ILE A 211 5.51 -15.47 3.73
CA ILE A 211 6.14 -14.90 2.54
C ILE A 211 7.50 -14.32 2.96
N GLY A 212 8.55 -15.12 2.76
CA GLY A 212 9.93 -14.68 2.59
C GLY A 212 10.53 -13.83 3.70
N ARG A 213 10.68 -14.35 4.93
CA ARG A 213 11.82 -13.94 5.76
C ARG A 213 13.08 -14.53 5.14
N ARG A 214 13.82 -13.74 4.36
CA ARG A 214 15.25 -14.04 4.15
C ARG A 214 15.95 -13.74 5.47
N SER A 215 16.21 -14.79 6.24
CA SER A 215 17.32 -14.78 7.19
C SER A 215 18.60 -14.57 6.38
N PHE A 216 19.34 -13.52 6.70
CA PHE A 216 20.79 -13.55 6.60
C PHE A 216 21.31 -13.85 8.00
#